data_AF-A0AAW9KEH8-F1
#
_entry.id   AF-A0AAW9KEH8-F1
#
_cell.length_a   1.000
_cell.length_b   1.000
_cell.length_c   1.000
_cell.angle_alpha   90.00
_cell.angle_beta   90.00
_cell.angle_gamma   90.00
#
_symmetry.space_group_name_H-M   'P 1'
#
loop_
_entity.id
_entity.type
_entity.pdbx_description
1 polymer ?
#
loop_
_entity_poly.entity_id
_entity_poly.type
_entity_poly.pdbx_seq_one_letter_code
_entity_poly.pdbx_strand_id
1 'polypeptide(L)'
;MVKKFENFIKKFYLLLIFIFLYTPIVALIVFSFNDSKTMGKWSGFTLKWYGELFNNERIMQALFFTVVIAIISSIVATIIGTLAAIGINKMRGPKKALLLNINYLPVLNPDIVTGISLMSLFIFIRPLTKLDFGFTTMLLAHITFNIPYVILA
;
A
#
# COMPACT_ATOMS: atom_id res chain seq x y z
N MET A 1 1.58 43.16 -10.25
CA MET A 1 2.02 42.38 -11.43
C MET A 1 2.86 41.15 -11.02
N VAL A 2 3.85 41.30 -10.14
CA VAL A 2 4.73 40.21 -9.63
C VAL A 2 3.97 39.01 -9.04
N LYS A 3 2.98 39.23 -8.16
CA LYS A 3 2.15 38.14 -7.58
C LYS A 3 1.40 37.29 -8.60
N LYS A 4 1.01 37.86 -9.75
CA LYS A 4 0.30 37.12 -10.81
C LYS A 4 1.26 36.19 -11.56
N PHE A 5 2.51 36.64 -11.76
CA PHE A 5 3.57 35.85 -12.38
C PHE A 5 4.06 34.72 -11.48
N GLU A 6 4.25 34.97 -10.17
CA GLU A 6 4.58 33.92 -9.20
C GLU A 6 3.50 32.83 -9.12
N ASN A 7 2.23 33.23 -9.11
CA ASN A 7 1.12 32.28 -9.11
C ASN A 7 1.03 31.48 -10.42
N PHE A 8 1.40 32.09 -11.55
CA PHE A 8 1.50 31.38 -12.82
C PHE A 8 2.60 30.32 -12.79
N ILE A 9 3.80 30.67 -12.29
CA ILE A 9 4.92 29.73 -12.14
C ILE A 9 4.55 28.58 -11.21
N LYS A 10 3.95 28.85 -10.05
CA LYS A 10 3.50 27.80 -9.12
C LYS A 10 2.51 26.83 -9.76
N LYS A 11 1.51 27.35 -10.47
CA LYS A 11 0.53 26.52 -11.18
C LYS A 11 1.16 25.70 -12.29
N PHE A 12 2.07 26.30 -13.07
CA PHE A 12 2.78 25.61 -14.14
C PHE A 12 3.70 24.51 -13.60
N TYR A 13 4.41 24.76 -12.50
CA TYR A 13 5.24 23.77 -11.82
C TYR A 13 4.41 22.59 -11.29
N LEU A 14 3.28 22.85 -10.63
CA LEU A 14 2.35 21.80 -10.21
C LEU A 14 1.82 20.99 -11.39
N LEU A 15 1.46 21.65 -12.50
CA LEU A 15 1.00 20.99 -13.71
C LEU A 15 2.06 20.04 -14.27
N LEU A 16 3.33 20.46 -14.31
CA LEU A 16 4.44 19.60 -14.76
C LEU A 16 4.62 18.38 -13.86
N ILE A 17 4.52 18.54 -12.53
CA ILE A 17 4.58 17.41 -11.59
C ILE A 17 3.44 16.43 -11.87
N PHE A 18 2.22 16.92 -12.02
CA PHE A 18 1.07 16.07 -12.33
C PHE A 18 1.24 15.35 -13.68
N ILE A 19 1.70 16.04 -14.73
CA ILE A 19 1.97 15.39 -16.02
C ILE A 19 3.01 14.28 -15.84
N PHE A 20 4.12 14.57 -15.16
CA PHE A 20 5.18 13.58 -14.94
C PHE A 20 4.69 12.34 -14.19
N LEU A 21 3.94 12.53 -13.09
CA LEU A 21 3.41 11.42 -12.28
C LEU A 21 2.34 10.60 -13.01
N TYR A 22 1.47 11.24 -13.78
CA TYR A 22 0.34 10.56 -14.43
C TYR A 22 0.68 9.99 -15.81
N THR A 23 1.73 10.50 -16.48
CA THR A 23 2.17 9.98 -17.80
C THR A 23 2.39 8.47 -17.81
N PRO A 24 3.15 7.84 -16.88
CA PRO A 24 3.33 6.39 -16.90
C PRO A 24 2.03 5.61 -16.67
N ILE A 25 1.11 6.16 -15.86
CA ILE A 25 -0.20 5.54 -15.60
C ILE A 25 -1.05 5.58 -16.88
N VAL A 26 -1.09 6.72 -17.56
CA VAL A 26 -1.79 6.88 -18.84
C VAL A 26 -1.17 5.98 -19.92
N ALA A 27 0.16 5.88 -19.98
CA ALA A 27 0.83 4.98 -20.90
C ALA A 27 0.41 3.52 -20.65
N LEU A 28 0.36 3.06 -19.40
CA LEU A 28 -0.12 1.72 -19.06
C LEU A 28 -1.58 1.50 -19.50
N ILE A 29 -2.46 2.49 -19.32
CA ILE A 29 -3.86 2.42 -19.77
C ILE A 29 -3.95 2.35 -21.31
N VAL A 30 -3.15 3.12 -22.04
CA VAL A 30 -3.15 3.07 -23.50
C VAL A 30 -2.63 1.70 -23.99
N PHE A 31 -1.55 1.21 -23.41
CA PHE A 31 -0.96 -0.07 -23.78
C PHE A 31 -1.78 -1.29 -23.31
N SER A 32 -2.69 -1.16 -22.34
CA SER A 32 -3.59 -2.27 -21.98
C SER A 32 -4.58 -2.62 -23.09
N PHE A 33 -4.79 -1.71 -24.06
CA PHE A 33 -5.57 -1.97 -25.27
C PHE A 33 -4.71 -2.45 -26.45
N ASN A 34 -3.40 -2.65 -26.29
CA ASN A 34 -2.54 -3.10 -27.38
C ASN A 34 -2.70 -4.61 -27.61
N ASP A 35 -2.88 -5.03 -28.86
CA ASP A 35 -2.97 -6.45 -29.23
C ASP A 35 -1.62 -7.19 -29.21
N SER A 36 -0.54 -6.50 -28.88
CA SER A 36 0.78 -7.09 -28.64
C SER A 36 0.99 -7.47 -27.18
N LYS A 37 1.68 -8.59 -26.95
CA LYS A 37 2.23 -8.97 -25.63
C LYS A 37 3.39 -8.08 -25.18
N THR A 38 4.01 -7.35 -26.10
CA THR A 38 5.16 -6.48 -25.82
C THR A 38 4.83 -5.02 -26.10
N MET A 39 5.29 -4.13 -25.23
CA MET A 39 5.10 -2.67 -25.35
C MET A 39 5.92 -2.05 -26.51
N GLY A 40 6.79 -2.83 -27.17
CA GLY A 40 7.72 -2.33 -28.18
C GLY A 40 7.10 -2.04 -29.55
N LYS A 41 5.90 -2.56 -29.86
CA LYS A 41 5.17 -2.28 -31.10
C LYS A 41 3.66 -2.22 -30.83
N TRP A 42 3.00 -1.22 -31.42
CA TRP A 42 1.55 -1.11 -31.41
C TRP A 42 0.97 -2.00 -32.52
N SER A 43 0.25 -3.06 -32.14
CA SER A 43 -0.27 -4.07 -33.06
C SER A 43 -1.77 -3.93 -33.35
N GLY A 44 -2.47 -2.99 -32.70
CA GLY A 44 -3.90 -2.76 -32.86
C GLY A 44 -4.60 -2.56 -31.52
N PHE A 45 -5.86 -2.11 -31.58
CA PHE A 45 -6.73 -1.98 -30.41
C PHE A 45 -7.45 -3.30 -30.12
N THR A 46 -7.41 -3.77 -28.88
CA THR A 46 -8.08 -4.99 -28.44
C THR A 46 -8.62 -4.87 -27.01
N LEU A 47 -9.67 -5.63 -26.72
CA LEU A 47 -10.18 -5.86 -25.35
C LEU A 47 -9.88 -7.28 -24.85
N LYS A 48 -9.13 -8.07 -25.63
CA LYS A 48 -8.84 -9.48 -25.36
C LYS A 48 -8.26 -9.72 -23.95
N TRP A 49 -7.31 -8.87 -23.52
CA TRP A 49 -6.66 -9.00 -22.22
C TRP A 49 -7.62 -8.86 -21.04
N TYR A 50 -8.66 -8.02 -21.17
CA TYR A 50 -9.70 -7.91 -20.14
C TYR A 50 -10.53 -9.19 -20.06
N GLY A 51 -10.85 -9.83 -21.18
CA GLY A 51 -11.49 -11.14 -21.20
C GLY A 51 -10.61 -12.24 -20.61
N GLU A 52 -9.32 -12.27 -20.96
CA GLU A 52 -8.36 -13.23 -20.41
C GLU A 52 -8.15 -13.04 -18.90
N LEU A 53 -8.20 -11.79 -18.41
CA LEU A 53 -8.11 -11.47 -16.97
C LEU A 53 -9.20 -12.18 -16.17
N PHE A 54 -10.46 -12.08 -16.61
CA PHE A 54 -11.59 -12.70 -15.89
C PHE A 54 -11.62 -14.23 -16.03
N ASN A 55 -11.07 -14.77 -17.11
CA ASN A 55 -10.93 -16.21 -17.29
C ASN A 55 -9.74 -16.81 -16.52
N ASN A 56 -8.88 -15.98 -15.93
CA ASN A 56 -7.73 -16.45 -15.17
C ASN A 56 -8.08 -16.59 -13.68
N GLU A 57 -8.44 -17.80 -13.27
CA GLU A 57 -8.81 -18.11 -11.88
C GLU A 57 -7.73 -17.68 -10.87
N ARG A 58 -6.44 -17.82 -11.22
CA ARG A 58 -5.34 -17.46 -10.32
C ARG A 58 -5.29 -15.95 -10.07
N ILE A 59 -5.49 -15.14 -11.11
CA ILE A 59 -5.53 -13.68 -10.96
C ILE A 59 -6.79 -13.26 -10.19
N MET A 60 -7.94 -13.86 -10.50
CA MET A 60 -9.19 -13.56 -9.81
C MET A 60 -9.15 -13.93 -8.33
N GLN A 61 -8.55 -15.07 -7.97
CA GLN A 61 -8.32 -15.46 -6.58
C GLN A 61 -7.37 -14.48 -5.87
N ALA A 62 -6.26 -14.10 -6.52
CA ALA A 62 -5.33 -13.13 -5.95
C ALA A 62 -6.03 -11.78 -5.68
N LEU A 63 -6.82 -11.28 -6.65
CA LEU A 63 -7.61 -10.07 -6.50
C LEU A 63 -8.59 -10.17 -5.33
N PHE A 64 -9.32 -11.29 -5.22
CA PHE A 64 -10.26 -11.53 -4.13
C PHE A 64 -9.55 -11.46 -2.77
N PHE A 65 -8.43 -12.18 -2.59
CA PHE A 65 -7.69 -12.16 -1.33
C PHE A 65 -7.10 -10.78 -1.04
N THR A 66 -6.56 -10.06 -2.03
CA THR A 66 -6.08 -8.69 -1.84
C THR A 66 -7.18 -7.76 -1.34
N VAL A 67 -8.36 -7.79 -1.94
CA VAL A 67 -9.49 -6.95 -1.54
C VAL A 67 -9.98 -7.31 -0.14
N VAL A 68 -10.17 -8.60 0.14
CA VAL A 68 -10.62 -9.08 1.45
C VAL A 68 -9.63 -8.70 2.55
N ILE A 69 -8.33 -8.89 2.32
CA ILE A 69 -7.28 -8.52 3.28
C ILE A 69 -7.24 -7.01 3.48
N ALA A 70 -7.33 -6.21 2.41
CA ALA A 70 -7.33 -4.75 2.51
C ALA A 70 -8.51 -4.24 3.37
N ILE A 71 -9.71 -4.77 3.16
CA ILE A 71 -10.91 -4.37 3.93
C ILE A 71 -10.77 -4.79 5.39
N ILE A 72 -10.45 -6.05 5.67
CA ILE A 72 -10.39 -6.54 7.06
C ILE A 72 -9.24 -5.87 7.81
N SER A 73 -8.06 -5.78 7.19
CA SER A 73 -6.89 -5.17 7.84
C SER A 73 -7.07 -3.68 8.10
N SER A 74 -7.70 -2.93 7.18
CA SER A 74 -7.97 -1.51 7.39
C SER A 74 -8.96 -1.28 8.53
N ILE A 75 -10.06 -2.04 8.61
CA ILE A 75 -11.04 -1.92 9.71
C ILE A 75 -10.37 -2.23 11.05
N VAL A 76 -9.66 -3.36 11.15
CA VAL A 76 -9.03 -3.78 12.40
C VAL A 76 -7.91 -2.82 12.82
N ALA A 77 -7.06 -2.41 11.88
CA ALA A 77 -6.00 -1.44 12.15
C ALA A 77 -6.55 -0.06 12.54
N THR A 78 -7.68 0.37 11.95
CA THR A 78 -8.33 1.63 12.31
C THR A 78 -8.81 1.59 13.76
N ILE A 79 -9.46 0.51 14.17
CA ILE A 79 -9.95 0.34 15.55
C ILE A 79 -8.77 0.34 16.53
N ILE A 80 -7.77 -0.52 16.30
CA ILE A 80 -6.61 -0.67 17.20
C ILE A 80 -5.78 0.63 17.24
N GLY A 81 -5.48 1.20 16.06
CA GLY A 81 -4.69 2.41 15.92
C GLY A 81 -5.37 3.63 16.53
N THR A 82 -6.70 3.78 16.38
CA THR A 82 -7.44 4.87 17.02
C THR A 82 -7.41 4.77 18.54
N LEU A 83 -7.61 3.56 19.09
CA LEU A 83 -7.50 3.32 20.54
C LEU A 83 -6.09 3.63 21.05
N ALA A 84 -5.06 3.21 20.31
CA ALA A 84 -3.67 3.51 20.62
C ALA A 84 -3.38 5.02 20.55
N ALA A 85 -3.85 5.71 19.52
CA ALA A 85 -3.68 7.15 19.32
C ALA A 85 -4.32 7.95 20.46
N ILE A 86 -5.54 7.60 20.88
CA ILE A 86 -6.21 8.21 22.03
C ILE A 86 -5.39 7.99 23.31
N GLY A 87 -4.87 6.78 23.52
CA GLY A 87 -4.00 6.45 24.66
C GLY A 87 -2.71 7.28 24.67
N ILE A 88 -2.00 7.33 23.55
CA ILE A 88 -0.75 8.09 23.38
C ILE A 88 -1.01 9.60 23.54
N ASN A 89 -2.15 10.11 23.05
CA ASN A 89 -2.48 11.52 23.17
C ASN A 89 -2.68 11.95 24.64
N LYS A 90 -3.21 11.06 25.49
CA LYS A 90 -3.37 11.30 26.93
C LYS A 90 -2.05 11.17 27.72
N MET A 91 -1.01 10.56 27.16
CA MET A 91 0.29 10.43 27.81
C MET A 91 1.09 11.74 27.77
N ARG A 92 1.98 11.94 28.76
CA ARG A 92 2.90 13.09 28.83
C ARG A 92 4.33 12.62 29.12
N GLY A 93 5.29 13.44 28.72
CA GLY A 93 6.71 13.22 29.00
C GLY A 93 7.36 12.08 28.20
N PRO A 94 8.42 11.44 28.72
CA PRO A 94 9.28 10.53 27.96
C PRO A 94 8.57 9.26 27.47
N LYS A 95 7.52 8.80 28.16
CA LYS A 95 6.73 7.62 27.77
C LYS A 95 6.02 7.83 26.43
N LYS A 96 5.49 9.03 26.19
CA LYS A 96 4.86 9.40 24.90
C LYS A 96 5.89 9.38 23.78
N ALA A 97 7.05 9.99 24.01
CA ALA A 97 8.13 10.04 23.03
C ALA A 97 8.64 8.63 22.67
N LEU A 98 8.81 7.76 23.65
CA LEU A 98 9.23 6.37 23.43
C LEU A 98 8.24 5.59 22.57
N LEU A 99 6.93 5.67 22.86
CA LEU A 99 5.91 4.98 22.07
C LEU A 99 5.81 5.50 20.64
N LEU A 100 5.89 6.84 20.45
CA LEU A 100 5.91 7.42 19.12
C LEU A 100 7.17 7.00 18.34
N ASN A 101 8.34 6.97 18.98
CA ASN A 101 9.58 6.52 18.33
C ASN A 101 9.49 5.05 17.90
N ILE A 102 8.91 4.18 18.73
CA ILE A 102 8.63 2.78 18.35
C ILE A 102 7.69 2.74 17.14
N ASN A 103 6.66 3.58 17.12
CA ASN A 103 5.71 3.65 16.01
C ASN A 103 6.34 4.15 14.69
N TYR A 104 7.37 4.99 14.76
CA TYR A 104 8.09 5.45 13.57
C TYR A 104 9.02 4.38 12.96
N LEU A 105 9.50 3.40 13.74
CA LEU A 105 10.42 2.38 13.23
C LEU A 105 9.84 1.62 12.02
N PRO A 106 8.59 1.10 12.05
CA PRO A 106 8.00 0.43 10.88
C PRO A 106 7.81 1.35 9.67
N VAL A 107 7.51 2.63 9.88
CA VAL A 107 7.22 3.60 8.82
C VAL A 107 8.49 4.04 8.08
N LEU A 108 9.62 4.04 8.77
CA LEU A 108 10.92 4.40 8.19
C LEU A 108 11.64 3.19 7.57
N ASN A 109 11.28 1.97 7.97
CA ASN A 109 11.89 0.76 7.43
C ASN A 109 11.38 0.48 6.00
N PRO A 110 12.24 -0.06 5.11
CA PRO A 110 11.79 -0.55 3.82
C PRO A 110 10.75 -1.67 3.98
N ASP A 111 9.68 -1.64 3.17
CA ASP A 111 8.60 -2.62 3.24
C ASP A 111 9.09 -4.07 3.16
N ILE A 112 10.11 -4.32 2.33
CA ILE A 112 10.73 -5.63 2.17
C ILE A 112 11.34 -6.14 3.50
N VAL A 113 11.99 -5.25 4.26
CA VAL A 113 12.61 -5.60 5.55
C VAL A 113 11.55 -5.98 6.56
N THR A 114 10.48 -5.20 6.64
CA THR A 114 9.32 -5.49 7.52
C THR A 114 8.66 -6.81 7.13
N GLY A 115 8.48 -7.07 5.83
CA GLY A 115 7.92 -8.32 5.31
C GLY A 115 8.74 -9.55 5.68
N ILE A 116 10.07 -9.51 5.47
CA ILE A 116 10.97 -10.63 5.82
C ILE A 116 10.98 -10.84 7.33
N SER A 117 10.99 -9.76 8.12
CA SER A 117 10.99 -9.83 9.58
C SER A 117 9.72 -10.49 10.13
N LEU A 118 8.55 -10.16 9.58
CA LEU A 118 7.29 -10.80 9.94
C LEU A 118 7.25 -12.27 9.48
N MET A 119 7.79 -12.58 8.30
CA MET A 119 7.93 -13.97 7.85
C MET A 119 8.80 -14.79 8.83
N SER A 120 9.96 -14.26 9.22
CA SER A 120 10.84 -14.89 10.21
C SER A 120 10.17 -15.06 11.56
N LEU A 121 9.38 -14.06 12.01
CA LEU A 121 8.58 -14.15 13.23
C LEU A 121 7.58 -15.31 13.15
N PHE A 122 6.83 -15.43 12.05
CA PHE A 122 5.87 -16.52 11.87
C PHE A 122 6.54 -17.90 11.86
N ILE A 123 7.72 -18.04 11.25
CA ILE A 123 8.51 -19.29 11.32
C ILE A 123 8.90 -19.59 12.77
N PHE A 124 9.37 -18.60 13.51
CA PHE A 124 9.83 -18.75 14.88
C PHE A 124 8.69 -19.16 15.83
N ILE A 125 7.49 -18.58 15.69
CA ILE A 125 6.35 -18.89 16.56
C ILE A 125 5.53 -20.09 16.09
N ARG A 126 5.79 -20.62 14.89
CA ARG A 126 5.07 -21.77 14.31
C ARG A 126 5.05 -23.01 15.22
N PRO A 127 6.13 -23.41 15.93
CA PRO A 127 6.09 -24.54 16.85
C PRO A 127 5.07 -24.36 17.99
N LEU A 128 4.85 -23.12 18.42
CA LEU A 128 3.96 -22.78 19.53
C LEU A 128 2.51 -22.60 19.08
N THR A 129 2.31 -21.99 17.91
CA THR A 129 1.00 -21.55 17.42
C THR A 129 0.40 -22.48 16.37
N LYS A 130 1.21 -23.37 15.78
CA LYS A 130 0.86 -24.22 14.62
C LYS A 130 0.25 -23.42 13.46
N LEU A 131 0.61 -22.14 13.33
CA LEU A 131 0.18 -21.29 12.23
C LEU A 131 1.01 -21.61 10.98
N ASP A 132 0.35 -22.12 9.96
CA ASP A 132 0.94 -22.28 8.63
C ASP A 132 0.83 -20.99 7.83
N PHE A 133 1.71 -20.86 6.84
CA PHE A 133 1.66 -19.75 5.89
C PHE A 133 0.36 -19.79 5.09
N GLY A 134 -0.36 -18.68 5.10
CA GLY A 134 -1.61 -18.55 4.37
C GLY A 134 -2.30 -17.23 4.66
N PHE A 135 -3.61 -17.23 4.51
CA PHE A 135 -4.45 -16.07 4.70
C PHE A 135 -4.25 -15.41 6.08
N THR A 136 -4.18 -16.20 7.15
CA THR A 136 -4.07 -15.69 8.52
C THR A 136 -2.76 -14.94 8.76
N THR A 137 -1.62 -15.53 8.39
CA THR A 137 -0.30 -14.88 8.53
C THR A 137 -0.22 -13.62 7.68
N MET A 138 -0.80 -13.65 6.47
CA MET A 138 -0.86 -12.48 5.59
C MET A 138 -1.73 -11.37 6.19
N LEU A 139 -2.89 -11.71 6.74
CA LEU A 139 -3.81 -10.77 7.37
C LEU A 139 -3.18 -10.10 8.59
N LEU A 140 -2.56 -10.89 9.47
CA LEU A 140 -1.87 -10.36 10.67
C LEU A 140 -0.71 -9.44 10.29
N ALA A 141 0.05 -9.78 9.25
CA ALA A 141 1.11 -8.93 8.74
C ALA A 141 0.58 -7.57 8.26
N HIS A 142 -0.49 -7.56 7.46
CA HIS A 142 -1.10 -6.32 6.97
C HIS A 142 -1.70 -5.47 8.09
N ILE A 143 -2.37 -6.09 9.08
CA ILE A 143 -2.86 -5.38 10.26
C ILE A 143 -1.70 -4.68 10.97
N THR A 144 -0.60 -5.40 11.22
CA THR A 144 0.58 -4.88 11.90
C THR A 144 1.22 -3.73 11.11
N PHE A 145 1.28 -3.85 9.78
CA PHE A 145 1.82 -2.82 8.90
C PHE A 145 0.97 -1.55 8.87
N ASN A 146 -0.37 -1.69 8.96
CA ASN A 146 -1.29 -0.56 8.88
C ASN A 146 -1.43 0.24 10.19
N ILE A 147 -1.24 -0.40 11.35
CA ILE A 147 -1.41 0.25 12.66
C ILE A 147 -0.57 1.55 12.80
N PRO A 148 0.73 1.56 12.44
CA PRO A 148 1.54 2.78 12.55
C PRO A 148 1.03 3.96 11.74
N TYR A 149 0.51 3.70 10.54
CA TYR A 149 -0.07 4.73 9.69
C TYR A 149 -1.34 5.32 10.30
N VAL A 150 -2.20 4.48 10.90
CA VAL A 150 -3.41 4.95 11.59
C VAL A 150 -3.05 5.80 12.82
N ILE A 151 -2.00 5.45 13.56
CA ILE A 151 -1.57 6.21 14.74
C ILE A 151 -1.05 7.61 14.37
N LEU A 152 -0.46 7.75 13.17
CA LEU A 152 0.13 9.00 12.68
C LEU A 152 -0.83 9.89 11.88
N ALA A 153 -1.95 9.32 11.39
CA ALA A 153 -2.98 10.04 10.64
C ALA A 153 -3.77 11.00 11.53
#